data_AF-A0A949ZZI8-F1
#
_entry.id   AF-A0A949ZZI8-F1
#
_cell.length_a   1.000
_cell.length_b   1.000
_cell.length_c   1.000
_cell.angle_alpha   90.00
_cell.angle_beta   90.00
_cell.angle_gamma   90.00
#
_symmetry.space_group_name_H-M   'P 1'
#
loop_
_entity.id
_entity.type
_entity.pdbx_description
1 polymer ?
#
loop_
_entity_poly.entity_id
_entity_poly.type
_entity_poly.pdbx_seq_one_letter_code
_entity_poly.pdbx_strand_id
1 'polypeptide(L)'
;MPVARLPRGSGIAPESLQVAVGILAKRGLIAVGSDPSTGRRRLARLLRPGLAGQPRYRSRPAEIEADWCRRLGDAPVRRVREALEHLVGAPDGEQARVWEGLAPPAGTWRSRVPAPEVLPDFPMPRQSGHPDGA
;
A
#
# COMPACT_ATOMS: atom_id res chain seq x y z
N MET A 1 11.53 6.69 7.87
CA MET A 1 11.59 5.86 6.65
C MET A 1 12.06 6.71 5.47
N PRO A 2 12.98 6.23 4.60
CA PRO A 2 13.38 6.95 3.39
C PRO A 2 12.19 7.20 2.46
N VAL A 3 12.02 8.43 1.98
CA VAL A 3 10.91 8.79 1.08
C VAL A 3 10.95 7.97 -0.21
N ALA A 4 12.15 7.68 -0.73
CA ALA A 4 12.32 6.86 -1.93
C ALA A 4 11.83 5.40 -1.78
N ARG A 5 11.67 4.89 -0.55
CA ARG A 5 11.13 3.55 -0.30
C ARG A 5 9.61 3.52 -0.14
N LEU A 6 8.98 4.67 0.08
CA LEU A 6 7.54 4.74 0.30
C LEU A 6 6.72 4.18 -0.87
N PRO A 7 7.00 4.48 -2.17
CA PRO A 7 6.18 3.96 -3.27
C PRO A 7 6.20 2.43 -3.32
N ARG A 8 7.38 1.84 -3.13
CA ARG A 8 7.56 0.39 -3.12
C ARG A 8 6.89 -0.26 -1.92
N GLY A 9 7.06 0.31 -0.73
CA GLY A 9 6.50 -0.23 0.51
C GLY A 9 5.00 0.01 0.70
N SER A 10 4.37 0.88 -0.10
CA SER A 10 2.92 1.12 -0.03
C SER A 10 2.15 0.67 -1.27
N GLY A 11 2.85 0.22 -2.32
CA GLY A 11 2.24 -0.11 -3.62
C GLY A 11 1.60 1.09 -4.35
N ILE A 12 1.83 2.33 -3.89
CA ILE A 12 1.19 3.55 -4.43
C ILE A 12 2.15 4.24 -5.41
N ALA A 13 1.60 4.77 -6.50
CA ALA A 13 2.35 5.54 -7.49
C ALA A 13 3.06 6.77 -6.85
N PRO A 14 4.27 7.15 -7.31
CA PRO A 14 5.02 8.28 -6.75
C PRO A 14 4.24 9.59 -6.70
N GLU A 15 3.43 9.87 -7.72
CA GLU A 15 2.64 11.10 -7.85
C GLU A 15 1.53 11.14 -6.77
N SER A 16 0.79 10.05 -6.63
CA SER A 16 -0.25 9.91 -5.59
C SER A 16 0.35 9.95 -4.20
N LEU A 17 1.54 9.38 -4.01
CA LEU A 17 2.26 9.44 -2.76
C LEU A 17 2.66 10.88 -2.40
N GLN A 18 3.11 11.69 -3.37
CA GLN A 18 3.43 13.10 -3.11
C GLN A 18 2.22 13.87 -2.56
N VAL A 19 1.03 13.64 -3.15
CA VAL A 19 -0.21 14.25 -2.67
C VAL A 19 -0.53 13.80 -1.24
N ALA A 20 -0.47 12.49 -0.97
CA ALA A 20 -0.72 11.94 0.36
C ALA A 20 0.25 12.50 1.41
N VAL A 21 1.55 12.53 1.10
CA VAL A 21 2.60 13.10 1.95
C VAL A 21 2.34 14.59 2.21
N GLY A 22 1.95 15.35 1.19
CA GLY A 22 1.61 16.77 1.34
C GLY A 22 0.43 17.01 2.30
N ILE A 23 -0.64 16.21 2.17
CA ILE A 23 -1.80 16.28 3.06
C ILE A 23 -1.40 15.95 4.50
N LEU A 24 -0.65 14.87 4.71
CA LEU A 24 -0.21 14.44 6.04
C LEU A 24 0.74 15.45 6.69
N ALA A 25 1.64 16.07 5.91
CA ALA A 25 2.53 17.12 6.38
C ALA A 25 1.77 18.39 6.75
N LYS A 26 0.82 18.83 5.91
CA LYS A 26 -0.03 20.00 6.18
C LYS A 26 -0.88 19.81 7.45
N ARG A 27 -1.29 18.58 7.76
CA ARG A 27 -2.01 18.23 9.00
C ARG A 27 -1.12 18.02 10.22
N GLY A 28 0.21 18.19 10.10
CA GLY A 28 1.14 18.00 11.21
C GLY A 28 1.26 16.54 11.68
N LEU A 29 0.92 15.57 10.81
CA LEU A 29 1.00 14.14 11.14
C LEU A 29 2.39 13.57 10.81
N ILE A 30 3.06 14.12 9.79
CA ILE A 30 4.41 13.74 9.40
C ILE A 30 5.30 14.97 9.20
N ALA A 31 6.61 14.76 9.31
CA ALA A 31 7.63 15.67 8.82
C ALA A 31 8.49 14.97 7.77
N VAL A 32 8.83 15.70 6.71
CA VAL A 32 9.77 15.24 5.68
C VAL A 32 10.98 16.15 5.68
N GLY A 33 12.17 15.60 5.91
CA GLY A 33 13.41 16.38 5.96
C GLY A 33 14.63 15.53 5.65
N SER A 34 15.79 16.18 5.59
CA SER A 34 17.06 15.48 5.40
C SER A 34 17.35 14.54 6.57
N ASP A 35 18.00 13.42 6.26
CA ASP A 35 18.49 12.47 7.22
C ASP A 35 19.55 13.15 8.10
N PRO A 36 19.34 13.25 9.43
CA PRO A 36 20.31 13.88 10.32
C PRO A 36 21.63 13.12 10.43
N SER A 37 21.67 11.84 10.06
CA SER A 37 22.88 11.01 10.13
C SER A 37 23.76 11.09 8.89
N THR A 38 23.17 11.30 7.70
CA THR A 38 23.91 11.28 6.43
C THR A 38 23.70 12.50 5.55
N GLY A 39 22.68 13.31 5.78
CA GLY A 39 22.30 14.50 5.00
C GLY A 39 21.82 14.22 3.56
N ARG A 40 22.22 13.09 2.97
CA ARG A 40 22.02 12.74 1.55
C ARG A 40 20.62 12.25 1.21
N ARG A 41 19.87 11.73 2.19
CA ARG A 41 18.56 11.11 1.96
C ARG A 41 17.45 11.91 2.61
N ARG A 42 16.27 11.94 1.99
CA ARG A 42 15.05 12.48 2.62
C ARG A 42 14.34 11.38 3.41
N LEU A 43 13.97 11.69 4.65
CA LEU A 43 13.22 10.82 5.54
C LEU A 43 11.83 11.39 5.79
N ALA A 44 10.81 10.53 5.74
CA ALA A 44 9.50 10.76 6.32
C ALA A 44 9.49 10.20 7.76
N ARG A 45 9.01 11.01 8.71
CA ARG A 45 8.87 10.65 10.13
C ARG A 45 7.47 11.02 10.61
N LEU A 46 6.84 10.14 11.39
CA LEU A 46 5.61 10.49 12.10
C LEU A 46 5.93 11.51 13.19
N LEU A 47 5.05 12.49 13.35
CA LEU A 47 5.04 13.42 14.48
C LEU A 47 4.17 12.84 15.60
N ARG A 48 4.17 13.46 16.79
CA ARG A 48 3.35 13.00 17.92
C ARG A 48 1.88 12.76 17.56
N PRO A 49 1.18 13.65 16.81
CA PRO A 49 -0.19 13.40 16.40
C PRO A 49 -0.33 12.20 15.44
N GLY A 50 0.65 12.01 14.53
CA GLY A 50 0.69 10.86 13.62
C GLY A 50 0.90 9.53 14.34
N LEU A 51 1.77 9.51 15.36
CA LEU A 51 1.97 8.34 16.22
C LEU A 51 0.72 8.02 17.05
N ALA A 52 0.07 9.04 17.61
CA ALA A 52 -1.17 8.88 18.36
C ALA A 52 -2.33 8.36 17.49
N GLY A 53 -2.35 8.66 16.19
CA GLY A 53 -3.34 8.14 15.24
C GLY A 53 -3.11 6.70 14.78
N GLN A 54 -1.90 6.15 14.97
CA GLN A 54 -1.52 4.83 14.46
C GLN A 54 -2.38 3.67 15.02
N PRO A 55 -2.67 3.61 16.34
CA PRO A 55 -3.54 2.58 16.91
C PRO A 55 -4.94 2.60 16.29
N ARG A 56 -5.53 3.80 16.12
CA ARG A 56 -6.85 3.96 15.49
C ARG A 56 -6.85 3.54 14.03
N TYR A 57 -5.78 3.85 13.30
CA TYR A 57 -5.62 3.36 11.93
C TYR A 57 -5.58 1.83 11.89
N ARG A 58 -4.84 1.20 12.82
CA ARG A 58 -4.72 -0.26 12.90
C ARG A 58 -6.01 -0.96 13.36
N SER A 59 -6.84 -0.33 14.20
CA SER A 59 -8.13 -0.90 14.62
C SER A 59 -9.21 -0.80 13.55
N ARG A 60 -9.09 0.17 12.65
CA ARG A 60 -10.16 0.51 11.69
C ARG A 60 -10.58 -0.65 10.78
N PRO A 61 -9.68 -1.48 10.23
CA PRO A 61 -10.10 -2.65 9.45
C PRO A 61 -10.95 -3.64 10.27
N ALA A 62 -10.58 -3.89 11.54
CA ALA A 62 -11.34 -4.78 12.41
C ALA A 62 -12.73 -4.23 12.72
N GLU A 63 -12.87 -2.92 12.90
CA GLU A 63 -14.17 -2.26 13.08
C GLU A 63 -15.06 -2.40 11.84
N ILE A 64 -14.47 -2.27 10.64
CA ILE A 64 -15.19 -2.44 9.37
C ILE A 64 -15.64 -3.89 9.20
N GLU A 65 -14.77 -4.84 9.49
CA GLU A 65 -15.11 -6.26 9.41
C GLU A 65 -16.19 -6.64 10.41
N ALA A 66 -16.14 -6.14 11.64
CA ALA A 66 -17.19 -6.34 12.63
C ALA A 66 -18.56 -5.79 12.16
N ASP A 67 -18.57 -4.67 11.42
CA ASP A 67 -19.79 -4.17 10.79
C ASP A 67 -20.31 -5.11 9.69
N TRP A 68 -19.42 -5.64 8.86
CA TRP A 68 -19.78 -6.62 7.83
C TRP A 68 -20.32 -7.90 8.43
N CYS A 69 -19.69 -8.43 9.48
CA CYS A 69 -20.19 -9.59 10.23
C CYS A 69 -21.60 -9.33 10.78
N ARG A 70 -21.87 -8.15 11.34
CA ARG A 70 -23.21 -7.78 11.83
C ARG A 70 -24.26 -7.75 10.72
N ARG A 71 -23.88 -7.34 9.50
CA ARG A 71 -24.82 -7.14 8.38
C ARG A 71 -25.01 -8.38 7.52
N LEU A 72 -23.97 -9.19 7.36
CA LEU A 72 -23.91 -10.32 6.42
C LEU A 72 -23.80 -11.67 7.12
N GLY A 73 -23.50 -11.68 8.42
CA GLY A 73 -23.16 -12.86 9.20
C GLY A 73 -21.67 -13.21 9.11
N ASP A 74 -21.18 -13.96 10.11
CA ASP A 74 -19.75 -14.29 10.24
C ASP A 74 -19.29 -15.28 9.15
N ALA A 75 -20.13 -16.25 8.79
CA ALA A 75 -19.77 -17.31 7.85
C ALA A 75 -19.38 -16.81 6.44
N PRO A 76 -20.12 -15.89 5.77
CA PRO A 76 -19.68 -15.35 4.48
C PRO A 76 -18.43 -14.48 4.59
N VAL A 77 -18.31 -13.65 5.63
CA VAL A 77 -17.12 -12.80 5.83
C VAL A 77 -15.87 -13.65 6.02
N ARG A 78 -15.94 -14.68 6.87
CA ARG A 78 -14.86 -15.64 7.09
C ARG A 78 -14.45 -16.37 5.80
N ARG A 79 -15.42 -16.82 4.99
CA ARG A 79 -15.12 -17.48 3.71
C ARG A 79 -14.39 -16.57 2.73
N VAL A 80 -14.79 -15.30 2.64
CA VAL A 80 -14.10 -14.31 1.79
C VAL A 80 -12.68 -14.07 2.30
N ARG A 81 -12.51 -13.89 3.62
CA ARG A 81 -11.20 -13.77 4.26
C ARG A 81 -10.28 -14.94 3.92
N GLU A 82 -10.73 -16.17 4.16
CA GLU A 82 -9.96 -17.39 3.89
C GLU A 82 -9.57 -17.49 2.40
N ALA A 83 -10.48 -17.14 1.49
CA ALA A 83 -10.20 -17.12 0.05
C ALA A 83 -9.15 -16.05 -0.32
N LEU A 84 -9.22 -14.86 0.28
CA LEU A 84 -8.24 -13.80 0.05
C LEU A 84 -6.88 -14.13 0.65
N GLU A 85 -6.83 -14.71 1.86
CA GLU A 85 -5.60 -15.16 2.51
C GLU A 85 -4.91 -16.25 1.66
N HIS A 86 -5.68 -17.14 1.03
CA HIS A 86 -5.14 -18.12 0.10
C HIS A 86 -4.53 -17.50 -1.18
N LEU A 87 -5.09 -16.39 -1.67
CA LEU A 87 -4.59 -15.69 -2.85
C LEU A 87 -3.37 -14.81 -2.54
N VAL A 88 -3.39 -14.11 -1.40
CA VAL A 88 -2.38 -13.12 -1.01
C VAL A 88 -1.23 -13.77 -0.21
N GLY A 89 -1.38 -15.03 0.19
CA GLY A 89 -0.45 -15.70 1.09
C GLY A 89 -0.65 -15.26 2.54
N ALA A 90 -0.29 -16.15 3.47
CA ALA A 90 -0.15 -15.78 4.88
C ALA A 90 0.98 -14.74 5.03
N PRO A 91 0.96 -13.87 6.06
CA PRO A 91 2.00 -12.87 6.32
C PRO A 91 3.43 -13.45 6.50
N ASP A 92 3.56 -14.77 6.51
CA ASP A 92 4.70 -15.59 6.90
C ASP A 92 5.71 -15.86 5.76
N GLY A 93 5.47 -15.33 4.56
CA GLY A 93 6.50 -15.21 3.52
C GLY A 93 6.48 -16.22 2.37
N GLU A 94 5.41 -17.01 2.20
CA GLU A 94 5.17 -17.65 0.90
C GLU A 94 4.77 -16.60 -0.14
N GLN A 95 5.32 -16.73 -1.35
CA GLN A 95 5.05 -15.79 -2.43
C GLN A 95 3.57 -15.89 -2.82
N ALA A 96 2.85 -14.77 -2.66
CA ALA A 96 1.42 -14.70 -2.88
C ALA A 96 1.03 -15.22 -4.28
N ARG A 97 0.10 -16.17 -4.35
CA ARG A 97 -0.41 -16.76 -5.62
C ARG A 97 -0.96 -15.70 -6.58
N VAL A 98 -1.47 -14.59 -6.04
CA VAL A 98 -1.92 -13.43 -6.82
C VAL A 98 -0.84 -12.89 -7.76
N TRP A 99 0.45 -13.02 -7.42
CA TRP A 99 1.54 -12.56 -8.28
C TRP A 99 1.68 -13.38 -9.56
N GLU A 100 1.32 -14.67 -9.54
CA GLU A 100 1.34 -15.52 -10.73
C GLU A 100 0.31 -15.04 -11.76
N GLY A 101 -0.89 -14.67 -11.30
CA GLY A 101 -1.94 -14.14 -12.16
C GLY A 101 -1.71 -12.70 -12.64
N LEU A 102 -0.88 -11.93 -11.93
CA LEU A 102 -0.50 -10.56 -12.29
C LEU A 102 0.77 -10.50 -13.15
N ALA A 103 1.43 -11.62 -13.40
CA ALA A 103 2.62 -11.67 -14.24
C ALA A 103 2.26 -11.21 -15.67
N PRO A 104 2.92 -10.17 -16.19
CA PRO A 104 2.65 -9.71 -17.55
C PRO A 104 3.11 -10.77 -18.57
N PRO A 105 2.38 -10.98 -19.68
CA PRO A 105 2.83 -11.86 -20.74
C PRO A 105 4.20 -11.44 -21.28
N ALA A 106 5.05 -12.43 -21.58
CA ALA A 106 6.39 -12.21 -22.11
C ALA A 106 6.36 -11.37 -23.40
N GLY A 107 7.33 -10.48 -23.57
CA GLY A 107 7.45 -9.64 -24.76
C GLY A 107 6.54 -8.40 -24.79
N THR A 108 5.63 -8.24 -23.83
CA THR A 108 4.80 -7.04 -23.71
C THR A 108 5.57 -5.89 -23.05
N TRP A 109 5.16 -4.64 -23.28
CA TRP A 109 5.77 -3.49 -22.58
C TRP A 109 5.64 -3.59 -21.05
N ARG A 110 4.58 -4.25 -20.56
CA ARG A 110 4.38 -4.50 -19.12
C ARG A 110 5.41 -5.45 -18.53
N SER A 111 5.95 -6.38 -19.32
CA SER A 111 7.08 -7.24 -18.90
C SER A 111 8.39 -6.47 -18.68
N ARG A 112 8.48 -5.23 -19.17
CA ARG A 112 9.63 -4.33 -18.98
C ARG A 112 9.47 -3.40 -17.78
N VAL A 113 8.30 -3.42 -17.12
CA VAL A 113 8.01 -2.60 -15.93
C VAL A 113 8.35 -3.43 -14.68
N PRO A 114 9.08 -2.86 -13.69
CA PRO A 114 9.35 -3.55 -12.44
C PRO A 114 8.06 -3.99 -11.73
N ALA A 115 8.03 -5.25 -11.28
CA ALA A 115 6.91 -5.78 -10.50
C ALA A 115 6.80 -5.03 -9.15
N PRO A 116 5.57 -4.78 -8.65
CA PRO A 116 5.40 -4.22 -7.32
C PRO A 116 5.87 -5.21 -6.25
N GLU A 117 6.47 -4.70 -5.17
CA GLU A 117 6.96 -5.52 -4.04
C GLU A 117 5.82 -5.90 -3.07
N VAL A 118 4.74 -5.10 -3.03
CA VAL A 118 3.56 -5.32 -2.18
C VAL A 118 2.29 -5.03 -2.95
N LEU A 119 1.19 -5.67 -2.57
CA LEU A 119 -0.13 -5.23 -3.01
C LEU A 119 -0.45 -3.88 -2.34
N PRO A 120 -0.97 -2.89 -3.07
CA PRO A 120 -1.33 -1.61 -2.47
C PRO A 120 -2.46 -1.79 -1.47
N ASP A 121 -2.25 -1.35 -0.22
CA ASP A 121 -3.28 -1.33 0.83
C ASP A 121 -4.52 -0.54 0.40
N PHE A 122 -4.33 0.46 -0.46
CA PHE A 122 -5.38 1.22 -1.10
C PHE A 122 -5.01 1.46 -2.57
N PRO A 123 -5.53 0.67 -3.53
CA PRO A 123 -5.27 0.90 -4.93
C PRO A 123 -5.92 2.24 -5.33
N MET A 124 -5.09 3.27 -5.47
CA MET A 124 -5.51 4.49 -6.14
C MET A 124 -5.57 4.21 -7.63
N PRO A 125 -6.67 4.54 -8.33
CA PRO A 125 -6.75 4.37 -9.77
C PRO A 125 -5.64 5.19 -10.41
N ARG A 126 -4.72 4.50 -11.08
CA ARG A 126 -3.79 5.15 -12.01
C ARG A 126 -4.57 5.36 -13.29
N GLN A 127 -4.46 6.54 -13.91
CA GLN A 127 -4.74 6.61 -15.34
C GLN A 127 -3.75 5.65 -16.00
N SER A 128 -4.26 4.54 -16.54
CA SER A 128 -3.45 3.59 -17.27
C SER A 128 -2.94 4.30 -18.51
N GLY A 129 -1.72 4.82 -18.45
CA GLY A 129 -0.99 5.21 -19.65
C GLY A 129 -0.69 3.94 -20.42
N HIS A 130 -1.59 3.55 -21.32
CA HIS A 130 -1.14 2.86 -22.51
C HIS A 130 -0.13 3.82 -23.16
N PRO A 131 1.11 3.43 -23.44
CA PRO A 131 1.95 4.24 -24.30
C PRO A 131 1.24 4.23 -25.66
N ASP A 132 0.65 5.36 -26.04
CA ASP A 132 0.18 5.55 -27.41
C ASP A 132 1.36 5.23 -28.34
N GLY A 133 1.12 4.33 -29.28
CA GLY A 133 2.15 3.56 -29.97
C GLY A 133 3.20 4.41 -30.71
N ALA A 134 4.41 3.86 -30.74
CA ALA A 134 5.38 4.01 -31.82
C ALA A 134 6.17 2.70 -31.91
#